data_AF-A0A949XHR2-F1
#
_entry.id   AF-A0A949XHR2-F1
#
_cell.length_a   1.000
_cell.length_b   1.000
_cell.length_c   1.000
_cell.angle_alpha   90.00
_cell.angle_beta   90.00
_cell.angle_gamma   90.00
#
_symmetry.space_group_name_H-M   'P 1'
#
loop_
_entity.id
_entity.type
_entity.pdbx_description
1 polymer ?
#
loop_
_entity_poly.entity_id
_entity_poly.type
_entity_poly.pdbx_seq_one_letter_code
_entity_poly.pdbx_strand_id
1 'polypeptide(L)'
;MSGGSMNYLCNLVDEANFDTSTPERMAFKRHLKLVAEALHDIEWVDSGDYAPGDENAAIRACMNQFEPLEAAIEMAADAYDMLRDQIIIARRIIQGEEE
;
A
#
# COMPACT_ATOMS: atom_id res chain seq x y z
N MET A 1 -11.28 -8.94 19.57
CA MET A 1 -11.64 -9.21 18.17
C MET A 1 -11.90 -7.88 17.52
N SER A 2 -10.99 -7.45 16.64
CA SER A 2 -11.21 -6.34 15.71
C SER A 2 -10.45 -6.52 14.39
N GLY A 3 -10.29 -7.76 13.89
CA GLY A 3 -10.12 -7.96 12.45
C GLY A 3 -11.47 -7.81 11.75
N GLY A 4 -11.52 -7.29 10.52
CA GLY A 4 -12.74 -7.19 9.73
C GLY A 4 -12.97 -5.85 9.02
N SER A 5 -12.09 -4.85 9.18
CA SER A 5 -12.22 -3.57 8.46
C SER A 5 -12.14 -3.77 6.94
N MET A 6 -11.46 -4.82 6.48
CA MET A 6 -11.33 -5.22 5.08
C MET A 6 -12.21 -6.42 4.74
N ASN A 7 -13.24 -6.72 5.55
CA ASN A 7 -14.11 -7.90 5.41
C ASN A 7 -13.33 -9.22 5.34
N TYR A 8 -12.18 -9.33 6.02
CA TYR A 8 -11.33 -10.52 5.99
C TYR A 8 -10.90 -10.92 4.57
N LEU A 9 -10.58 -9.94 3.72
CA LEU A 9 -10.09 -10.16 2.35
C LEU A 9 -8.88 -11.11 2.31
N CYS A 10 -8.02 -11.07 3.33
CA CYS A 10 -6.89 -11.99 3.49
C CYS A 10 -7.31 -13.47 3.37
N ASN A 11 -8.46 -13.86 3.95
CA ASN A 11 -8.97 -15.23 3.86
C ASN A 11 -9.37 -15.60 2.43
N LEU A 12 -10.06 -14.69 1.72
CA LEU A 12 -10.46 -14.91 0.33
C LEU A 12 -9.23 -15.10 -0.59
N VAL A 13 -8.16 -14.35 -0.33
CA VAL A 13 -6.90 -14.44 -1.10
C VAL A 13 -6.14 -15.73 -0.77
N ASP A 14 -6.03 -16.12 0.50
CA ASP A 14 -5.35 -17.37 0.90
C ASP A 14 -6.10 -18.60 0.34
N GLU A 15 -7.42 -18.60 0.43
CA GLU A 15 -8.29 -19.70 -0.02
C GLU A 15 -8.49 -19.75 -1.54
N ALA A 16 -7.98 -18.78 -2.31
CA ALA A 16 -8.15 -18.70 -3.76
C ALA A 16 -7.73 -20.00 -4.47
N ASN A 17 -8.69 -20.73 -5.05
CA ASN A 17 -8.45 -22.04 -5.64
C ASN A 17 -8.45 -21.98 -7.18
N PHE A 18 -7.39 -22.50 -7.77
CA PHE A 18 -7.22 -22.63 -9.23
C PHE A 18 -6.26 -23.77 -9.53
N ASP A 19 -6.24 -24.21 -10.80
CA ASP A 19 -5.31 -25.25 -11.25
C ASP A 19 -3.85 -24.79 -11.10
N THR A 20 -3.02 -25.61 -10.43
CA THR A 20 -1.60 -25.35 -10.14
C THR A 20 -0.67 -26.28 -10.91
N SER A 21 -1.13 -26.83 -12.04
CA SER A 21 -0.40 -27.81 -12.85
C SER A 21 0.87 -27.28 -13.53
N THR A 22 1.10 -25.95 -13.56
CA THR A 22 2.33 -25.35 -14.11
C THR A 22 3.21 -24.73 -13.01
N PRO A 23 4.54 -24.66 -13.22
CA PRO A 23 5.45 -24.01 -12.28
C PRO A 23 5.04 -22.57 -11.92
N GLU A 24 4.61 -21.78 -12.89
CA GLU A 24 4.18 -20.39 -12.72
C GLU A 24 2.93 -20.30 -11.84
N ARG A 25 1.93 -21.17 -12.08
CA ARG A 25 0.70 -21.22 -11.29
C ARG A 25 0.97 -21.65 -9.86
N MET A 26 1.85 -22.62 -9.64
CA MET A 26 2.30 -23.03 -8.31
C MET A 26 3.08 -21.91 -7.60
N ALA A 27 3.96 -21.21 -8.32
CA ALA A 27 4.68 -20.06 -7.78
C ALA A 27 3.71 -18.94 -7.38
N PHE A 28 2.74 -18.63 -8.24
CA PHE A 28 1.70 -17.65 -7.95
C PHE A 28 0.83 -18.04 -6.76
N LYS A 29 0.43 -19.30 -6.62
CA LYS A 29 -0.32 -19.77 -5.43
C LYS A 29 0.48 -19.59 -4.13
N ARG A 30 1.80 -19.80 -4.16
CA ARG A 30 2.66 -19.49 -3.00
C ARG A 30 2.74 -17.99 -2.74
N HIS A 31 2.82 -17.19 -3.81
CA HIS A 31 2.84 -15.74 -3.69
C HIS A 31 1.54 -15.18 -3.10
N LEU A 32 0.37 -15.73 -3.46
CA LEU A 32 -0.91 -15.33 -2.87
C LEU A 32 -0.97 -15.52 -1.35
N LYS A 33 -0.21 -16.48 -0.79
CA LYS A 33 -0.09 -16.62 0.67
C LYS A 33 0.62 -15.43 1.30
N LEU A 34 1.70 -14.96 0.66
CA LEU A 34 2.43 -13.77 1.11
C LEU A 34 1.54 -12.52 0.97
N VAL A 35 0.76 -12.42 -0.10
CA VAL A 35 -0.21 -11.34 -0.28
C VAL A 35 -1.30 -11.39 0.79
N ALA A 36 -1.82 -12.58 1.12
CA ALA A 36 -2.82 -12.75 2.17
C ALA A 36 -2.29 -12.34 3.57
N GLU A 37 -1.05 -12.69 3.89
CA GLU A 37 -0.36 -12.28 5.12
C GLU A 37 -0.17 -10.75 5.16
N ALA A 38 0.27 -10.14 4.06
CA ALA A 38 0.37 -8.68 3.97
C ALA A 38 -0.99 -7.99 4.18
N LEU A 39 -2.06 -8.51 3.57
CA LEU A 39 -3.41 -7.97 3.75
C LEU A 39 -3.93 -8.12 5.18
N HIS A 40 -3.63 -9.24 5.84
CA HIS A 40 -3.97 -9.44 7.24
C HIS A 40 -3.29 -8.41 8.13
N ASP A 41 -1.98 -8.21 7.97
CA ASP A 41 -1.22 -7.29 8.82
C ASP A 41 -1.63 -5.83 8.60
N ILE A 42 -1.92 -5.45 7.35
CA ILE A 42 -2.52 -4.14 7.03
C ILE A 42 -3.85 -3.97 7.78
N GLU A 43 -4.75 -4.96 7.67
CA GLU A 43 -6.06 -4.91 8.33
C GLU A 43 -5.92 -4.76 9.85
N TRP A 44 -4.91 -5.39 10.46
CA TRP A 44 -4.64 -5.30 11.90
C TRP A 44 -4.05 -3.95 12.30
N VAL A 45 -3.25 -3.33 11.45
CA VAL A 45 -2.78 -1.95 11.69
C VAL A 45 -3.94 -0.97 11.58
N ASP A 46 -4.78 -1.10 10.56
CA ASP A 46 -5.93 -0.23 10.33
C ASP A 46 -7.00 -0.37 11.42
N SER A 47 -7.15 -1.56 12.01
CA SER A 47 -8.04 -1.79 13.14
C SER A 47 -7.47 -1.33 14.49
N GLY A 48 -6.19 -0.97 14.52
CA GLY A 48 -5.45 -0.63 15.73
C GLY A 48 -5.07 -1.83 16.60
N ASP A 49 -5.19 -3.06 16.08
CA ASP A 49 -4.69 -4.26 16.74
C ASP A 49 -3.14 -4.36 16.65
N TYR A 50 -2.52 -3.80 15.60
CA TYR A 50 -1.06 -3.63 15.41
C TYR A 50 -0.65 -2.16 15.35
N ALA A 51 0.65 -1.89 15.56
CA ALA A 51 1.19 -0.53 15.48
C ALA A 51 1.51 -0.13 14.04
N PRO A 52 1.39 1.16 13.68
CA PRO A 52 1.78 1.63 12.35
C PRO A 52 3.22 1.23 11.99
N GLY A 53 3.36 0.50 10.88
CA GLY A 53 4.62 0.01 10.36
C GLY A 53 4.94 -1.45 10.67
N ASP A 54 4.15 -2.14 11.49
CA ASP A 54 4.29 -3.58 11.76
C ASP A 54 3.99 -4.42 10.49
N GLU A 55 3.12 -3.95 9.60
CA GLU A 55 2.73 -4.57 8.33
C GLU A 55 3.86 -4.56 7.27
N ASN A 56 4.84 -3.67 7.43
CA ASN A 56 5.87 -3.40 6.43
C ASN A 56 6.69 -4.63 6.02
N ALA A 57 6.95 -5.55 6.97
CA ALA A 57 7.71 -6.76 6.70
C ALA A 57 6.93 -7.71 5.79
N ALA A 58 5.64 -7.92 6.06
CA ALA A 58 4.76 -8.76 5.27
C ALA A 58 4.53 -8.18 3.86
N ILE A 59 4.30 -6.85 3.76
CA ILE A 59 4.18 -6.16 2.46
C ILE A 59 5.43 -6.37 1.60
N ARG A 60 6.63 -6.17 2.15
CA ARG A 60 7.88 -6.36 1.40
C ARG A 60 8.10 -7.82 0.98
N ALA A 61 7.60 -8.79 1.75
CA ALA A 61 7.74 -10.20 1.41
C ALA A 61 7.00 -10.58 0.12
N CYS A 62 5.90 -9.87 -0.22
CA CYS A 62 5.12 -10.11 -1.44
C CYS A 62 5.42 -9.12 -2.57
N MET A 63 6.52 -8.36 -2.52
CA MET A 63 6.87 -7.38 -3.55
C MET A 63 8.30 -7.57 -4.04
N ASN A 64 8.61 -7.01 -5.21
CA ASN A 64 10.00 -6.83 -5.59
C ASN A 64 10.61 -5.70 -4.75
N GLN A 65 11.93 -5.74 -4.55
CA GLN A 65 12.63 -4.79 -3.66
C GLN A 65 12.60 -3.32 -4.13
N PHE A 66 12.18 -3.05 -5.37
CA PHE A 66 12.17 -1.73 -5.98
C PHE A 66 10.79 -1.05 -5.89
N GLU A 67 9.68 -1.79 -5.80
CA GLU A 67 8.32 -1.21 -5.70
C GLU A 67 8.18 -0.13 -4.62
N PRO A 68 8.66 -0.34 -3.37
CA PRO A 68 8.48 0.70 -2.34
C PRO A 68 9.27 1.98 -2.64
N LEU A 69 10.39 1.86 -3.35
CA LEU A 69 11.19 3.02 -3.76
C LEU A 69 10.49 3.79 -4.88
N GLU A 70 9.95 3.08 -5.88
CA GLU A 70 9.19 3.69 -6.97
C GLU A 70 7.96 4.43 -6.44
N ALA A 71 7.17 3.79 -5.56
CA ALA A 71 6.02 4.41 -4.91
C ALA A 71 6.42 5.65 -4.08
N ALA A 72 7.54 5.60 -3.35
CA ALA A 72 8.03 6.74 -2.57
C ALA A 72 8.44 7.92 -3.47
N ILE A 73 9.02 7.65 -4.65
CA ILE A 73 9.36 8.68 -5.63
C ILE A 73 8.10 9.34 -6.18
N GLU A 74 7.08 8.56 -6.52
CA GLU A 74 5.79 9.08 -7.01
C GLU A 74 5.10 9.96 -5.96
N MET A 75 4.99 9.48 -4.72
CA MET A 75 4.42 10.26 -3.61
C MET A 75 5.17 11.57 -3.37
N ALA A 76 6.51 11.55 -3.48
CA ALA A 76 7.32 12.74 -3.31
C ALA A 76 7.13 13.75 -4.45
N ALA A 77 6.97 13.28 -5.69
CA ALA A 77 6.66 14.13 -6.83
C ALA A 77 5.30 14.81 -6.67
N ASP A 78 4.26 14.07 -6.30
CA ASP A 78 2.92 14.63 -6.05
C ASP A 78 2.93 15.67 -4.93
N ALA A 79 3.60 15.36 -3.81
CA ALA A 79 3.73 16.29 -2.69
C ALA A 79 4.50 17.57 -3.09
N TYR A 80 5.51 17.44 -3.96
CA TYR A 80 6.26 18.58 -4.48
C TYR A 80 5.38 19.48 -5.35
N ASP A 81 4.59 18.91 -6.26
CA ASP A 81 3.71 19.70 -7.13
C ASP A 81 2.63 20.41 -6.32
N MET A 82 2.00 19.72 -5.35
CA MET A 82 1.07 20.35 -4.41
C MET A 82 1.70 21.53 -3.68
N LEU A 83 2.91 21.35 -3.14
CA LEU A 83 3.62 22.42 -2.44
C LEU A 83 3.95 23.58 -3.38
N ARG A 84 4.40 23.28 -4.59
CA ARG A 84 4.74 24.28 -5.62
C ARG A 84 3.55 25.15 -5.96
N ASP A 85 2.37 24.57 -6.14
CA ASP A 85 1.13 25.29 -6.43
C ASP A 85 0.74 26.22 -5.28
N GLN A 86 0.82 25.75 -4.04
CA GLN A 86 0.55 26.58 -2.87
C GLN A 86 1.55 27.74 -2.73
N ILE A 87 2.84 27.53 -3.06
CA ILE A 87 3.84 28.59 -3.09
C ILE A 87 3.49 29.66 -4.13
N ILE A 88 3.00 29.26 -5.32
CA ILE A 88 2.60 30.20 -6.36
C ILE A 88 1.41 31.05 -5.88
N ILE A 89 0.39 30.41 -5.30
CA ILE A 89 -0.78 31.11 -4.74
C ILE A 89 -0.36 32.08 -3.65
N ALA A 90 0.44 31.63 -2.67
CA ALA A 90 0.91 32.47 -1.58
C ALA A 90 1.70 33.69 -2.07
N ARG A 91 2.53 33.52 -3.11
CA ARG A 91 3.30 34.62 -3.70
C ARG A 91 2.41 35.69 -4.32
N ARG A 92 1.35 35.31 -5.05
CA ARG A 92 0.38 36.26 -5.64
C ARG A 92 -0.32 37.08 -4.56
N ILE A 93 -0.79 36.40 -3.51
CA ILE A 93 -1.43 37.04 -2.35
C ILE A 93 -0.47 38.04 -1.70
N ILE A 94 0.78 37.64 -1.42
CA ILE A 94 1.78 38.51 -0.79
C ILE A 94 2.13 39.73 -1.68
N GLN A 95 2.10 39.57 -3.00
CA GLN A 95 2.42 40.63 -3.96
C GLN A 95 1.25 41.60 -4.24
N GLY A 96 0.08 41.37 -3.64
CA GLY A 96 -1.09 42.24 -3.80
C GLY A 96 -1.78 42.12 -5.17
N GLU A 97 -1.52 41.02 -5.89
CA GLU A 97 -2.24 40.67 -7.12
C GLU A 97 -3.53 39.93 -6.73
N GLU A 98 -4.53 40.64 -6.22
CA GLU A 98 -5.90 40.12 -6.10
C GLU A 98 -6.65 40.32 -7.44
N GLU A 99 -7.41 39.29 -7.85
CA GLU A 99 -8.20 39.25 -9.10
C GLU A 99 -9.12 40.45 -9.34
#